data_AF-A0A1K2I0W5-F1
#
_entry.id   AF-A0A1K2I0W5-F1
#
_cell.length_a   1.000
_cell.length_b   1.000
_cell.length_c   1.000
_cell.angle_alpha   90.00
_cell.angle_beta   90.00
_cell.angle_gamma   90.00
#
_symmetry.space_group_name_H-M   'P 1'
#
loop_
_entity.id
_entity.type
_entity.pdbx_description
1 polymer ?
#
loop_
_entity_poly.entity_id
_entity_poly.type
_entity_poly.pdbx_seq_one_letter_code
_entity_poly.pdbx_strand_id
1 'polypeptide(L)'
;MSMQNFFVLTPAQRIAAMAFNGEDVAINPRAVDNSSPGVGLNLNDNAADFDPGEAVTLTGAYVAPKRIVDDPEYMTYAPGMIALLLTLPWCSLETETIFAPEV
;
A
#
# COMPACT_ATOMS: atom_id res chain seq x y z
N MET A 1 10.21 14.64 -8.00
CA MET A 1 9.57 14.16 -6.75
C MET A 1 8.07 14.38 -6.80
N SER A 2 7.32 13.33 -7.15
CA SER A 2 5.84 13.34 -7.03
C SER A 2 5.44 12.51 -5.81
N MET A 3 4.65 13.12 -4.92
CA MET A 3 4.02 12.40 -3.82
C MET A 3 2.80 11.63 -4.34
N GLN A 4 2.65 10.39 -3.88
CA GLN A 4 1.50 9.54 -4.18
C GLN A 4 1.02 8.85 -2.91
N ASN A 5 -0.29 8.58 -2.85
CA ASN A 5 -0.87 7.85 -1.74
C ASN A 5 -0.74 6.36 -1.97
N PHE A 6 -0.20 5.64 -0.98
CA PHE A 6 -0.03 4.20 -1.02
C PHE A 6 -0.65 3.55 0.20
N PHE A 7 -1.42 2.49 0.00
CA PHE A 7 -1.72 1.53 1.05
C PHE A 7 -0.43 0.82 1.47
N VAL A 8 -0.28 0.59 2.77
CA VAL A 8 0.84 -0.14 3.34
C VAL A 8 0.35 -1.52 3.76
N LEU A 9 1.02 -2.56 3.26
CA LEU A 9 0.67 -3.95 3.48
C LEU A 9 1.82 -4.69 4.14
N THR A 10 1.51 -5.51 5.13
CA THR A 10 2.44 -6.55 5.60
C THR A 10 2.66 -7.62 4.52
N PRO A 11 3.72 -8.44 4.61
CA PRO A 11 3.93 -9.56 3.71
C PRO A 11 2.72 -10.52 3.63
N ALA A 12 2.06 -10.79 4.77
CA ALA A 12 0.87 -11.64 4.82
C ALA A 12 -0.34 -11.00 4.13
N GLN A 13 -0.56 -9.70 4.36
CA GLN A 13 -1.63 -8.94 3.69
C GLN A 13 -1.40 -8.83 2.18
N ARG A 14 -0.15 -8.72 1.72
CA ARG A 14 0.17 -8.79 0.28
C ARG A 14 -0.24 -10.13 -0.31
N ILE A 15 0.10 -11.25 0.33
CA ILE A 15 -0.30 -12.59 -0.15
C ILE A 15 -1.83 -12.70 -0.21
N ALA A 16 -2.53 -12.23 0.82
CA ALA A 16 -3.99 -12.22 0.85
C ALA A 16 -4.58 -11.35 -0.27
N ALA A 17 -4.06 -10.14 -0.47
CA ALA A 17 -4.50 -9.22 -1.51
C ALA A 17 -4.27 -9.80 -2.92
N MET A 18 -3.12 -10.44 -3.16
CA MET A 18 -2.82 -11.12 -4.41
C MET A 18 -3.71 -12.33 -4.66
N ALA A 19 -4.17 -13.04 -3.62
CA ALA A 19 -5.10 -14.15 -3.80
C ALA A 19 -6.47 -13.71 -4.36
N PHE A 20 -6.83 -12.44 -4.22
CA PHE A 20 -8.03 -11.86 -4.83
C PHE A 20 -7.81 -11.36 -6.27
N ASN A 21 -6.56 -11.29 -6.73
CA ASN A 21 -6.22 -10.69 -8.02
C ASN A 21 -5.66 -11.75 -8.98
N GLY A 22 -6.46 -12.14 -9.99
CA GLY A 22 -6.12 -13.22 -10.93
C GLY A 22 -5.01 -12.87 -11.93
N GLU A 23 -4.81 -11.59 -12.25
CA GLU A 23 -3.68 -11.07 -13.03
C GLU A 23 -3.03 -9.90 -12.29
N ASP A 24 -1.77 -10.09 -11.91
CA ASP A 24 -1.00 -9.24 -11.02
C ASP A 24 -0.64 -7.90 -11.70
N VAL A 25 -1.22 -6.77 -11.30
CA VAL A 25 -0.82 -5.47 -11.88
C VAL A 25 -0.76 -4.27 -10.94
N ALA A 26 -1.10 -4.39 -9.65
CA ALA A 26 -1.25 -3.18 -8.83
C ALA A 26 -0.44 -3.13 -7.53
N ILE A 27 -0.08 -4.26 -6.93
CA ILE A 27 0.75 -4.27 -5.73
C ILE A 27 2.21 -4.36 -6.15
N ASN A 28 3.05 -3.45 -5.66
CA ASN A 28 4.46 -3.51 -6.01
C ASN A 28 5.07 -4.85 -5.52
N PRO A 29 5.77 -5.61 -6.39
CA PRO A 29 6.37 -6.87 -5.99
C PRO A 29 7.57 -6.68 -5.05
N ARG A 30 8.16 -5.49 -5.03
CA ARG A 30 9.28 -5.15 -4.16
C ARG A 30 8.79 -4.62 -2.82
N ALA A 31 9.35 -5.15 -1.74
CA ALA A 31 9.18 -4.56 -0.41
C ALA A 31 9.95 -3.23 -0.33
N VAL A 32 9.41 -2.27 0.41
CA VAL A 32 10.08 -1.01 0.72
C VAL A 32 11.37 -1.33 1.46
N ASP A 33 12.52 -0.98 0.88
CA ASP A 33 13.85 -1.29 1.40
C ASP A 33 14.71 -0.04 1.63
N ASN A 34 14.22 1.15 1.25
CA ASN A 34 14.87 2.38 1.65
C ASN A 34 14.63 2.66 3.14
N SER A 35 15.67 3.10 3.83
CA SER A 35 15.63 3.51 5.23
C SER A 35 15.04 4.91 5.43
N SER A 36 14.94 5.72 4.37
CA SER A 36 14.28 7.03 4.38
C SER A 36 13.08 7.02 3.44
N PRO A 37 11.86 7.41 3.89
CA PRO A 37 11.57 8.02 5.19
C PRO A 37 11.48 7.02 6.37
N GLY A 38 11.44 5.71 6.12
CA GLY A 38 11.37 4.66 7.15
C GLY A 38 10.01 4.54 7.87
N VAL A 39 9.30 5.66 8.00
CA VAL A 39 7.96 5.78 8.58
C VAL A 39 7.06 6.69 7.72
N GLY A 40 5.78 6.37 7.66
CA GLY A 40 4.71 7.21 7.12
C GLY A 40 3.67 7.54 8.20
N LEU A 41 2.72 8.42 7.89
CA LEU A 41 1.56 8.66 8.76
C LEU A 41 0.33 8.01 8.14
N ASN A 42 -0.42 7.26 8.94
CA ASN A 42 -1.70 6.71 8.52
C ASN A 42 -2.70 7.84 8.28
N LEU A 43 -3.26 7.89 7.07
CA LEU A 43 -4.29 8.85 6.69
C LEU A 43 -5.65 8.14 6.48
N ASN A 44 -5.74 6.83 6.76
CA ASN A 44 -6.98 6.07 6.71
C ASN A 44 -7.67 6.03 8.08
N ASP A 45 -8.85 6.65 8.17
CA ASP A 45 -9.68 6.59 9.38
C ASP A 45 -10.30 5.22 9.64
N ASN A 46 -10.31 4.33 8.63
CA ASN A 46 -10.89 2.99 8.73
C ASN A 46 -9.83 1.88 8.85
N ALA A 47 -8.57 2.22 9.12
CA ALA A 47 -7.53 1.22 9.30
C ALA A 47 -7.82 0.39 10.57
N ALA A 48 -7.85 -0.94 10.45
CA ALA A 48 -8.34 -1.82 11.52
C ALA A 48 -7.49 -1.80 12.81
N ASP A 49 -6.21 -1.44 12.69
CA ASP A 49 -5.21 -1.51 13.76
C ASP A 49 -4.39 -0.21 13.90
N PHE A 50 -4.82 0.88 13.26
CA PHE A 50 -4.09 2.15 13.29
C PHE A 50 -5.05 3.30 13.55
N ASP A 51 -4.68 4.17 14.49
CA ASP A 51 -5.35 5.45 14.66
C ASP A 51 -5.04 6.40 13.47
N PRO A 52 -5.95 7.33 13.13
CA PRO A 52 -5.64 8.40 12.20
C PRO A 52 -4.43 9.21 12.67
N GLY A 53 -3.44 9.41 11.79
CA GLY A 53 -2.19 10.10 12.09
C GLY A 53 -1.16 9.26 12.85
N GLU A 54 -1.44 7.98 13.13
CA GLU A 54 -0.45 7.07 13.73
C GLU A 54 0.70 6.79 12.77
N ALA A 55 1.91 6.62 13.32
CA ALA A 55 3.09 6.30 12.53
C ALA A 55 3.06 4.84 12.04
N VAL A 56 3.34 4.64 10.75
CA VAL A 56 3.38 3.34 10.09
C VAL A 56 4.80 3.04 9.65
N THR A 57 5.39 1.96 10.14
CA THR A 57 6.71 1.49 9.68
C THR A 57 6.62 1.00 8.23
N LEU A 58 7.45 1.56 7.35
CA LEU A 58 7.41 1.25 5.92
C LEU A 58 8.43 0.19 5.52
N THR A 59 9.61 0.19 6.13
CA THR A 59 10.68 -0.76 5.75
C THR A 59 10.22 -2.22 5.97
N GLY A 60 10.35 -3.04 4.93
CA GLY A 60 9.88 -4.43 4.90
C GLY A 60 8.39 -4.60 4.59
N ALA A 61 7.62 -3.51 4.53
CA ALA A 61 6.25 -3.51 4.06
C ALA A 61 6.18 -3.45 2.53
N TYR A 62 5.00 -3.72 1.99
CA TYR A 62 4.67 -3.59 0.58
C TYR A 62 3.71 -2.44 0.38
N VAL A 63 3.71 -1.88 -0.82
CA VAL A 63 2.87 -0.73 -1.16
C VAL A 63 1.98 -1.01 -2.36
N ALA A 64 0.74 -0.52 -2.29
CA ALA A 64 -0.21 -0.54 -3.39
C ALA A 64 -0.75 0.89 -3.62
N PRO A 65 -0.76 1.43 -4.84
CA PRO A 65 -1.29 2.75 -5.12
C PRO A 65 -2.74 2.89 -4.65
N LYS A 66 -3.07 3.97 -3.93
CA LYS A 66 -4.44 4.21 -3.46
C LYS A 66 -5.45 4.28 -4.61
N ARG A 67 -5.02 4.73 -5.80
CA ARG A 67 -5.87 4.85 -7.00
C ARG A 67 -6.63 3.56 -7.36
N ILE A 68 -6.15 2.39 -6.94
CA ILE A 68 -6.78 1.09 -7.19
C ILE A 68 -8.22 1.06 -6.65
N VAL A 69 -8.46 1.64 -5.47
CA VAL A 69 -9.81 1.63 -4.87
C VAL A 69 -10.75 2.64 -5.53
N ASP A 70 -10.19 3.60 -6.26
CA ASP A 70 -10.94 4.63 -6.98
C ASP A 70 -11.20 4.22 -8.46
N ASP A 71 -10.66 3.06 -8.89
CA ASP A 71 -10.77 2.55 -10.26
C ASP A 71 -11.99 1.59 -10.41
N PRO A 72 -12.98 1.94 -11.25
CA PRO A 72 -14.18 1.11 -11.46
C PRO A 72 -13.90 -0.30 -11.99
N GLU A 73 -12.79 -0.49 -12.70
CA GLU A 73 -12.40 -1.81 -13.23
C GLU A 73 -12.04 -2.74 -12.07
N TYR A 74 -11.21 -2.27 -11.14
CA TYR A 74 -10.84 -3.05 -9.95
C TYR A 74 -12.04 -3.32 -9.03
N MET A 75 -13.01 -2.41 -8.97
CA MET A 75 -14.27 -2.64 -8.25
C MET A 75 -15.07 -3.83 -8.80
N THR A 76 -14.93 -4.11 -10.10
CA THR A 76 -15.64 -5.19 -10.76
C THR A 76 -14.88 -6.52 -10.67
N TYR A 77 -13.57 -6.50 -10.96
CA TYR A 77 -12.78 -7.72 -11.09
C TYR A 77 -12.12 -8.20 -9.78
N ALA A 78 -11.83 -7.29 -8.84
CA ALA A 78 -11.18 -7.63 -7.57
C ALA A 78 -11.83 -6.93 -6.35
N PRO A 79 -13.16 -7.05 -6.15
CA PRO A 79 -13.87 -6.37 -5.06
C PRO A 79 -13.36 -6.80 -3.67
N GLY A 80 -12.92 -8.05 -3.51
CA GLY A 80 -12.32 -8.55 -2.26
C GLY A 80 -10.99 -7.87 -1.93
N MET A 81 -10.17 -7.58 -2.94
CA MET A 81 -8.93 -6.83 -2.75
C MET A 81 -9.22 -5.41 -2.29
N ILE A 82 -10.20 -4.73 -2.91
CA ILE A 82 -10.59 -3.38 -2.51
C ILE A 82 -11.11 -3.34 -1.07
N ALA A 83 -11.98 -4.28 -0.70
CA ALA A 83 -12.49 -4.37 0.66
C ALA A 83 -11.35 -4.53 1.67
N LEU A 84 -10.34 -5.36 1.36
CA LEU A 84 -9.14 -5.50 2.18
C LEU A 84 -8.32 -4.20 2.23
N LEU A 85 -8.02 -3.58 1.09
CA LEU A 85 -7.19 -2.36 1.04
C LEU A 85 -7.83 -1.21 1.84
N LEU A 86 -9.14 -1.06 1.79
CA LEU A 86 -9.86 -0.03 2.53
C LEU A 86 -9.78 -0.18 4.05
N THR A 87 -9.38 -1.34 4.58
CA THR A 87 -9.14 -1.56 6.02
C THR A 87 -7.67 -1.38 6.42
N LEU A 88 -6.78 -1.03 5.49
CA LEU A 88 -5.34 -0.90 5.73
C LEU A 88 -4.92 0.57 5.81
N PRO A 89 -3.83 0.89 6.53
CA PRO A 89 -3.32 2.25 6.53
C PRO A 89 -2.85 2.67 5.15
N TRP A 90 -3.02 3.95 4.80
CA TRP A 90 -2.38 4.55 3.64
C TRP A 90 -1.61 5.81 4.02
N CYS A 91 -0.48 6.02 3.36
CA CYS A 91 0.45 7.12 3.59
C CYS A 91 0.68 7.90 2.30
N SER A 92 0.93 9.21 2.40
CA SER A 92 1.46 10.01 1.28
C SER A 92 2.98 9.86 1.24
N LEU A 93 3.51 9.20 0.21
CA LEU A 93 4.94 8.86 0.09
C LEU A 93 5.53 9.42 -1.21
N GLU A 94 6.82 9.73 -1.19
CA GLU A 94 7.57 10.04 -2.40
C GLU A 94 7.98 8.74 -3.12
N THR A 95 7.48 8.57 -4.34
CA THR A 95 7.64 7.30 -5.10
C THR A 95 9.11 6.98 -5.40
N GLU A 96 9.96 8.01 -5.49
CA GLU A 96 11.40 7.90 -5.76
C GLU A 96 12.21 7.52 -4.52
N THR A 97 11.62 7.61 -3.32
CA THR A 97 12.34 7.38 -2.05
C THR A 97 11.88 6.12 -1.34
N ILE A 98 10.84 5.44 -1.78
CA ILE A 98 10.38 4.19 -1.13
C ILE A 98 11.27 2.99 -1.44
N PHE A 99 12.02 3.02 -2.54
CA PHE A 99 12.92 1.95 -2.95
C PHE A 99 14.35 2.47 -3.03
N ALA A 100 15.30 1.70 -2.53
CA ALA A 100 16.70 1.98 -2.78
C ALA A 100 17.00 1.89 -4.30
N PRO A 101 17.97 2.66 -4.83
CA PRO A 101 18.40 2.52 -6.22
C PRO A 101 18.78 1.06 -6.53
N GLU A 102 18.35 0.55 -7.68
CA GLU A 102 18.86 -0.73 -8.17
C GLU A 102 20.33 -0.54 -8.56
N VAL A 103 21.21 -1.41 -8.05
CA VAL A 103 22.67 -1.36 -8.25
C VAL A 103 23.06 -2.03 -9.57
#